data_AF-A0A3E0QJV4-F1
#
_entry.id   AF-A0A3E0QJV4-F1
#
_cell.length_a   1.000
_cell.length_b   1.000
_cell.length_c   1.000
_cell.angle_alpha   90.00
_cell.angle_beta   90.00
_cell.angle_gamma   90.00
#
_symmetry.space_group_name_H-M   'P 1'
#
loop_
_entity.id
_entity.type
_entity.pdbx_description
1 polymer ?
#
loop_
_entity_poly.entity_id
_entity_poly.type
_entity_poly.pdbx_seq_one_letter_code
_entity_poly.pdbx_strand_id
1 'polypeptide(L)'
;MDVPSNGWADYVFDENYFLLPIKDLDKFIKENKHLPGVPSAAEVEDKGVDLLEMQTILLKKIEELNLYVIHLESRINELNKQ
;
A
#
# COMPACT_ATOMS: atom_id res chain seq x y z
N MET A 1 -7.62 5.27 -12.20
CA MET A 1 -6.18 5.45 -12.44
C MET A 1 -5.73 4.18 -13.09
N ASP A 2 -5.34 4.24 -14.36
CA ASP A 2 -4.88 3.08 -15.11
C ASP A 2 -3.64 2.50 -14.43
N VAL A 3 -3.63 1.20 -14.18
CA VAL A 3 -2.42 0.48 -13.78
C VAL A 3 -1.46 0.60 -14.96
N PRO A 4 -0.23 1.12 -14.80
CA PRO A 4 0.69 1.24 -15.91
C PRO A 4 0.92 -0.13 -16.56
N SER A 5 0.87 -0.18 -17.88
CA SER A 5 0.91 -1.43 -18.68
C SER A 5 2.22 -2.22 -18.55
N ASN A 6 3.18 -1.75 -17.74
CA ASN A 6 4.46 -2.43 -17.52
C ASN A 6 4.42 -3.35 -16.28
N GLY A 7 3.37 -3.31 -15.44
CA GLY A 7 3.27 -4.12 -14.22
C GLY A 7 4.07 -3.58 -13.03
N TRP A 8 4.66 -2.39 -13.15
CA TRP A 8 5.45 -1.72 -12.11
C TRP A 8 4.59 -0.70 -11.35
N ALA A 9 4.85 -0.57 -10.05
CA ALA A 9 4.07 0.28 -9.15
C ALA A 9 4.71 1.66 -8.89
N ASP A 10 5.60 2.11 -9.76
CA ASP A 10 6.39 3.35 -9.58
C ASP A 10 5.53 4.60 -9.41
N TYR A 11 4.29 4.59 -9.94
CA TYR A 11 3.31 5.67 -9.76
C TYR A 11 2.97 5.94 -8.28
N VAL A 12 3.30 5.03 -7.37
CA VAL A 12 3.22 5.26 -5.92
C VAL A 12 4.08 6.45 -5.49
N PHE A 13 5.14 6.76 -6.24
CA PHE A 13 6.05 7.88 -5.98
C PHE A 13 5.66 9.18 -6.69
N ASP A 14 4.56 9.21 -7.44
CA ASP A 14 4.08 10.44 -8.07
C ASP A 14 3.66 11.46 -7.00
N GLU A 15 3.90 12.75 -7.25
CA GLU A 15 3.56 13.83 -6.30
C GLU A 15 2.06 13.88 -5.96
N ASN A 16 1.21 13.39 -6.86
CA ASN A 16 -0.24 13.33 -6.68
C ASN A 16 -0.73 11.97 -6.15
N TYR A 17 0.18 11.06 -5.78
CA TYR A 17 -0.20 9.77 -5.23
C TYR A 17 -0.86 9.93 -3.86
N PHE A 18 -2.07 9.41 -3.73
CA PHE A 18 -2.77 9.40 -2.46
C PHE A 18 -2.29 8.23 -1.60
N LEU A 19 -1.30 8.49 -0.75
CA LEU A 19 -0.91 7.56 0.31
C LEU A 19 -1.93 7.64 1.46
N LEU A 20 -2.57 6.52 1.79
CA LEU A 20 -3.59 6.46 2.83
C LEU A 20 -3.01 6.91 4.19
N PRO A 21 -3.66 7.82 4.95
CA PRO A 21 -3.17 8.17 6.27
C PRO A 21 -3.10 6.95 7.19
N ILE A 22 -2.03 6.84 8.00
CA ILE A 22 -1.76 5.64 8.82
C ILE A 22 -2.91 5.27 9.78
N LYS A 23 -3.66 6.28 10.25
CA LYS A 23 -4.85 6.11 11.09
C LYS A 23 -6.00 5.45 10.32
N ASP A 24 -6.20 5.83 9.07
CA ASP A 24 -7.25 5.27 8.22
C ASP A 24 -6.85 3.86 7.75
N LEU A 25 -5.56 3.62 7.53
CA LEU A 25 -5.03 2.28 7.28
C LEU A 25 -5.27 1.34 8.48
N ASP A 26 -4.95 1.78 9.71
CA ASP A 26 -5.21 1.00 10.94
C ASP A 26 -6.70 0.67 11.10
N LYS A 27 -7.58 1.65 10.86
CA LYS A 27 -9.03 1.44 10.87
C LYS A 27 -9.45 0.39 9.85
N PHE A 28 -8.98 0.52 8.60
CA PHE A 28 -9.30 -0.42 7.53
C PHE A 28 -8.89 -1.85 7.89
N ILE A 29 -7.67 -2.05 8.39
CA ILE A 29 -7.16 -3.39 8.75
C ILE A 29 -7.98 -3.99 9.89
N LYS A 30 -8.35 -3.19 10.90
CA LYS A 30 -9.17 -3.66 12.02
C LYS A 30 -10.54 -4.14 11.56
N GLU A 31 -11.17 -3.43 10.63
CA GLU A 31 -12.49 -3.72 10.09
C GLU A 31 -12.48 -4.89 9.09
N ASN A 32 -11.50 -4.93 8.18
CA ASN A 32 -11.52 -5.81 7.00
C ASN A 32 -10.57 -7.01 7.10
N LYS A 33 -9.60 -7.01 8.04
CA LYS A 33 -8.61 -8.09 8.24
C LYS A 33 -7.68 -8.35 7.05
N HIS A 34 -7.60 -7.43 6.10
CA HIS A 34 -6.62 -7.41 5.01
C HIS A 34 -6.23 -5.96 4.67
N LEU A 35 -5.24 -5.79 3.79
CA LEU A 35 -4.80 -4.46 3.34
C LEU A 35 -5.72 -3.91 2.24
N PRO A 36 -5.90 -2.57 2.16
CA PRO A 36 -6.63 -1.96 1.05
C PRO A 36 -6.03 -2.35 -0.30
N GLY A 37 -6.86 -2.81 -1.24
CA GLY A 37 -6.42 -3.24 -2.57
C GLY A 37 -5.67 -4.58 -2.61
N VAL A 38 -5.60 -5.31 -1.50
CA VAL A 38 -5.22 -6.73 -1.48
C VAL A 38 -6.52 -7.53 -1.32
N PRO A 39 -6.78 -8.56 -2.16
CA PRO A 39 -7.98 -9.37 -2.02
C PRO A 39 -7.95 -10.11 -0.68
N SER A 40 -9.13 -10.26 -0.08
CA SER A 40 -9.32 -11.06 1.13
C SER A 40 -9.11 -12.55 0.83
N ALA A 41 -8.81 -13.34 1.86
CA ALA A 41 -8.68 -14.78 1.71
C ALA A 41 -9.95 -15.44 1.11
N ALA A 42 -11.13 -14.95 1.50
CA ALA A 42 -12.40 -15.43 0.97
C ALA A 42 -12.57 -15.10 -0.52
N GLU A 43 -12.15 -13.92 -0.97
CA GLU A 43 -12.19 -13.55 -2.39
C GLU A 43 -11.21 -14.39 -3.23
N VAL A 44 -10.02 -14.69 -2.70
CA VAL A 44 -9.05 -15.57 -3.36
C VAL A 44 -9.57 -17.00 -3.43
N GLU A 45 -10.27 -17.49 -2.41
CA GLU A 45 -10.87 -18.83 -2.40
C GLU A 45 -12.02 -18.95 -3.42
N ASP A 46 -12.89 -17.93 -3.51
CA ASP A 46 -14.06 -17.92 -4.40
C ASP A 46 -13.67 -17.73 -5.87
N LYS A 47 -12.74 -16.82 -6.17
CA LYS A 47 -12.47 -16.34 -7.54
C LYS A 47 -11.10 -16.74 -8.06
N GLY A 48 -10.23 -17.29 -7.21
CA GLY A 48 -8.81 -17.41 -7.49
C GLY A 48 -8.12 -16.04 -7.51
N VAL A 49 -6.85 -16.03 -7.89
CA VAL A 49 -6.10 -14.79 -8.13
C VAL A 49 -5.11 -14.99 -9.25
N ASP A 50 -4.96 -13.98 -10.10
CA ASP A 50 -3.90 -13.98 -11.10
C ASP A 50 -2.54 -13.72 -10.44
N LEU A 51 -1.54 -14.55 -10.75
CA LEU A 51 -0.23 -14.47 -10.10
C LEU A 51 0.48 -13.16 -10.45
N LEU A 52 0.38 -12.69 -11.70
CA LEU A 52 1.02 -11.45 -12.12
C LEU A 52 0.35 -10.25 -11.44
N GLU A 53 -0.97 -10.25 -11.36
CA GLU A 53 -1.73 -9.24 -10.64
C GLU A 53 -1.33 -9.18 -9.15
N MET A 54 -1.24 -10.33 -8.48
CA MET A 54 -0.82 -10.37 -7.08
C MET A 54 0.61 -9.83 -6.90
N GLN A 55 1.53 -10.14 -7.82
CA GLN A 55 2.90 -9.61 -7.77
C GLN A 55 2.94 -8.09 -7.91
N THR A 56 2.12 -7.51 -8.80
CA THR A 56 1.99 -6.04 -8.92
C THR A 56 1.36 -5.42 -7.67
N ILE A 57 0.36 -6.06 -7.07
CA ILE A 57 -0.24 -5.62 -5.80
C ILE A 57 0.82 -5.65 -4.69
N LEU A 58 1.59 -6.72 -4.57
CA LEU A 58 2.64 -6.84 -3.56
C LEU A 58 3.72 -5.76 -3.73
N LEU A 59 4.18 -5.52 -4.95
CA LEU A 59 5.15 -4.46 -5.23
C LEU A 59 4.59 -3.10 -4.81
N LYS A 60 3.34 -2.79 -5.17
CA LYS A 60 2.67 -1.56 -4.72
C LYS A 60 2.68 -1.42 -3.19
N LYS A 61 2.40 -2.51 -2.46
CA LYS A 61 2.39 -2.48 -0.98
C LYS A 61 3.80 -2.27 -0.40
N ILE A 62 4.83 -2.78 -1.06
CA ILE A 62 6.23 -2.51 -0.68
C ILE A 62 6.57 -1.03 -0.88
N GLU A 63 6.18 -0.42 -2.00
CA GLU A 63 6.44 1.00 -2.23
C GLU A 63 5.68 1.91 -1.26
N GLU A 64 4.41 1.60 -0.97
CA GLU A 64 3.64 2.29 0.07
C GLU A 64 4.31 2.16 1.45
N LEU A 65 4.83 0.97 1.79
CA LEU A 65 5.55 0.74 3.04
C LEU A 65 6.81 1.61 3.14
N ASN A 66 7.60 1.70 2.06
CA ASN A 66 8.77 2.57 2.02
C ASN A 66 8.39 4.04 2.26
N LEU A 67 7.30 4.53 1.67
CA LEU A 67 6.80 5.88 1.93
C LEU A 67 6.41 6.08 3.41
N TYR A 68 5.72 5.11 4.03
CA TYR A 68 5.42 5.20 5.46
C TYR A 68 6.67 5.22 6.32
N VAL A 69 7.70 4.44 5.99
CA VAL A 69 8.98 4.43 6.71
C VAL A 69 9.70 5.77 6.58
N ILE A 70 9.75 6.36 5.38
CA ILE A 70 10.35 7.69 5.16
C ILE A 70 9.60 8.75 5.98
N HIS A 71 8.27 8.74 5.96
CA HIS A 71 7.46 9.66 6.77
C HIS A 71 7.68 9.45 8.28
N LEU A 72 7.83 8.20 8.73
CA LEU A 72 8.11 7.90 10.13
C LEU A 72 9.48 8.43 10.55
N GLU A 73 10.51 8.19 9.74
CA GLU A 73 11.87 8.67 9.99
C GLU A 73 11.92 10.21 10.02
N SER A 74 11.22 10.88 9.11
CA SER A 74 11.09 12.34 9.13
C SER A 74 10.48 12.85 10.44
N ARG A 75 9.40 12.23 10.92
CA ARG A 75 8.75 12.59 12.19
C ARG A 75 9.64 12.33 13.41
N ILE A 76 10.39 11.22 13.42
CA ILE A 76 11.34 10.91 14.49
C ILE A 76 12.42 11.99 14.56
N ASN A 77 12.96 12.40 13.41
CA ASN A 77 13.97 13.45 13.34
C ASN A 77 13.44 14.82 13.78
N GLU A 78 12.17 15.13 13.52
CA GLU A 78 11.52 16.34 14.04
C GLU A 78 11.36 16.32 15.56
N LEU A 79 10.96 15.18 16.13
CA LEU A 79 10.81 15.00 17.57
C LEU A 79 12.16 15.07 18.31
N ASN A 80 13.24 14.55 17.70
CA ASN A 80 14.58 14.56 18.29
C ASN A 80 15.28 15.94 18.24
N LYS A 81 14.76 16.89 17.46
CA LYS A 81 15.27 18.27 17.39
C LYS A 81 14.69 19.19 18.48
N GLN A 82 13.70 18.70 19.22
CA GLN A 82 13.10 19.37 20.38
C GLN A 82 13.88 19.03 21.65
#